data_AF-A0A7Y2PA62-F1
#
_entry.id   AF-A0A7Y2PA62-F1
#
_cell.length_a   1.000
_cell.length_b   1.000
_cell.length_c   1.000
_cell.angle_alpha   90.00
_cell.angle_beta   90.00
_cell.angle_gamma   90.00
#
_symmetry.space_group_name_H-M   'P 1'
#
loop_
_entity.id
_entity.type
_entity.pdbx_description
1 polymer ?
#
loop_
_entity_poly.entity_id
_entity_poly.type
_entity_poly.pdbx_seq_one_letter_code
_entity_poly.pdbx_strand_id
1 'polypeptide(L)'
;MKSAGGRIGEYAVVLFLVLLFYLGVLGILGIFLPSGLGLQDLMQGKDLSLARREPGPFPWYTVPPAGDDSGGMRPFVAVLADTRNVVKSRGAGAISWQNAQVGMRLVPRDAVQTAGRSGASIRFSPKDWLEMSENSLV
;
A
#
# COMPACT_ATOMS: atom_id res chain seq x y z
N MET A 1 51.76 1.77 31.66
CA MET A 1 50.78 0.88 30.98
C MET A 1 49.38 1.28 31.45
N LYS A 2 48.69 2.17 30.72
CA LYS A 2 47.33 2.62 31.06
C LYS A 2 46.38 1.44 30.85
N SER A 3 45.63 1.07 31.90
CA SER A 3 44.94 -0.21 32.00
C SER A 3 43.95 -0.42 30.85
N ALA A 4 44.03 -1.58 30.22
CA ALA A 4 43.07 -1.99 29.18
C ALA A 4 41.61 -1.99 29.70
N GLY A 5 41.42 -2.12 31.02
CA GLY A 5 40.10 -2.07 31.67
C GLY A 5 39.41 -0.70 31.60
N GLY A 6 40.16 0.42 31.60
CA GLY A 6 39.56 1.74 31.48
C GLY A 6 38.91 1.96 30.10
N ARG A 7 39.58 1.48 29.04
CA ARG A 7 39.07 1.59 27.66
C ARG A 7 37.82 0.76 27.45
N ILE A 8 37.76 -0.45 28.02
CA ILE A 8 36.57 -1.31 27.95
C ILE A 8 35.38 -0.64 28.64
N GLY A 9 35.61 0.00 29.80
CA GLY A 9 34.59 0.78 30.50
C GLY A 9 34.11 1.98 29.68
N GLU A 10 35.02 2.73 29.06
CA GLU A 10 34.69 3.84 28.17
C GLU A 10 33.83 3.41 26.98
N TYR A 11 34.19 2.30 26.31
CA TYR A 11 33.40 1.78 25.20
C TYR A 11 32.01 1.31 25.64
N ALA A 12 31.90 0.70 26.81
CA ALA A 12 30.61 0.29 27.36
C ALA A 12 29.70 1.49 27.63
N VAL A 13 30.25 2.58 28.18
CA VAL A 13 29.52 3.84 28.43
C VAL A 13 29.09 4.49 27.12
N VAL A 14 29.99 4.55 26.12
CA VAL A 14 29.67 5.10 24.80
C VAL A 14 28.58 4.26 24.12
N LEU A 15 28.69 2.94 24.15
CA LEU A 15 27.68 2.04 23.57
C LEU A 15 26.31 2.22 24.24
N PHE A 16 26.31 2.35 25.57
CA PHE A 16 25.09 2.59 26.34
C PHE A 16 24.43 3.93 25.98
N LEU A 17 25.21 5.00 25.87
CA LEU A 17 24.72 6.32 25.45
C LEU A 17 24.17 6.31 24.02
N VAL A 18 24.87 5.65 23.09
CA VAL A 18 24.42 5.49 21.71
C VAL A 18 23.11 4.73 21.65
N LEU A 19 22.97 3.66 22.44
CA LEU A 19 21.75 2.86 22.50
C LEU A 19 20.57 3.69 23.06
N LEU A 20 20.80 4.44 24.14
CA LEU A 20 19.79 5.33 24.72
C LEU A 20 19.35 6.42 23.73
N PHE A 21 20.31 7.07 23.06
CA PHE A 21 20.01 8.06 22.04
C PHE A 21 19.19 7.45 20.90
N TYR A 22 19.60 6.29 20.40
CA TYR A 22 18.90 5.56 19.35
C TYR A 22 17.47 5.20 19.75
N LEU A 23 17.26 4.70 20.97
CA LEU A 23 15.93 4.40 21.51
C LEU A 23 15.05 5.65 21.64
N GLY A 24 15.63 6.77 22.09
CA GLY A 24 14.92 8.04 22.17
C GLY A 24 14.47 8.54 20.79
N VAL A 25 15.37 8.49 19.80
CA VAL A 25 15.06 8.81 18.41
C VAL A 25 13.97 7.89 17.86
N LEU A 26 14.06 6.58 18.06
CA LEU A 26 13.00 5.64 17.66
C LEU A 26 11.67 5.91 18.35
N GLY A 27 11.67 6.26 19.63
CA GLY A 27 10.46 6.63 20.37
C GLY A 27 9.80 7.87 19.79
N ILE A 28 10.59 8.91 19.49
CA ILE A 28 10.10 10.13 18.83
C ILE A 28 9.57 9.80 17.43
N LEU A 29 10.32 9.02 16.63
CA LEU A 29 9.85 8.57 15.33
C LEU A 29 8.55 7.76 15.44
N GLY A 30 8.36 6.93 16.48
CA GLY A 30 7.12 6.18 16.69
C GLY A 30 5.91 7.04 17.05
N ILE A 31 6.12 8.26 17.56
CA ILE A 31 5.04 9.24 17.82
C ILE A 31 4.64 9.93 16.51
N PHE A 32 5.61 10.30 15.67
CA PHE A 32 5.36 11.05 14.43
C PHE A 32 5.10 10.18 13.20
N LEU A 33 5.63 8.96 13.17
CA LEU A 33 5.37 7.97 12.14
C LEU A 33 4.42 6.92 12.72
N PRO A 34 3.19 6.78 12.20
CA PRO A 34 2.36 5.63 12.52
C PRO A 34 3.16 4.38 12.19
N SER A 35 3.20 3.41 13.11
CA SER A 35 3.94 2.15 12.98
C SER A 35 3.49 1.42 11.71
N GLY A 36 4.17 1.68 10.60
CA GLY A 36 3.97 1.01 9.32
C GLY A 36 4.33 -0.46 9.45
N LEU A 37 3.58 -1.31 8.73
CA LEU A 37 3.64 -2.77 8.71
C LEU A 37 4.96 -3.32 9.25
N GLY A 38 4.88 -3.99 10.40
CA GLY A 38 6.06 -4.53 11.07
C GLY A 38 6.77 -5.56 10.19
N LEU A 39 8.07 -5.78 10.45
CA LEU A 39 8.82 -6.89 9.83
C LEU A 39 8.12 -8.25 10.03
N GLN A 40 7.30 -8.37 11.07
CA GLN A 40 6.41 -9.50 11.34
C GLN A 40 5.33 -9.70 10.26
N ASP A 41 4.73 -8.63 9.70
CA ASP A 41 3.77 -8.73 8.58
C ASP A 41 4.45 -9.21 7.30
N LEU A 42 5.73 -8.85 7.12
CA LEU A 42 6.55 -9.33 6.00
C LEU A 42 6.96 -10.80 6.16
N MET A 43 7.23 -11.25 7.38
CA MET A 43 7.48 -12.68 7.68
C MET A 43 6.20 -13.53 7.64
N GLN A 44 5.04 -12.95 7.95
CA GLN A 44 3.71 -13.53 7.71
C GLN A 44 3.26 -13.41 6.24
N GLY A 45 4.10 -12.88 5.35
CA GLY A 45 3.86 -12.79 3.90
C GLY A 45 3.65 -14.12 3.16
N LYS A 46 3.57 -15.25 3.87
CA LYS A 46 3.01 -16.50 3.33
C LYS A 46 1.47 -16.47 3.26
N ASP A 47 0.79 -15.63 4.04
CA ASP A 47 -0.68 -15.45 3.97
C ASP A 47 -1.10 -14.31 3.04
N LEU A 48 -0.24 -13.32 2.78
CA LEU A 48 -0.48 -12.33 1.71
C LEU A 48 -0.41 -12.95 0.30
N SER A 49 0.12 -14.17 0.21
CA SER A 49 0.13 -14.98 -1.01
C SER A 49 -1.23 -15.65 -1.29
N LEU A 50 -2.19 -15.62 -0.36
CA LEU A 50 -3.55 -16.16 -0.56
C LEU A 50 -4.56 -15.14 -1.09
N ALA A 51 -4.17 -13.87 -1.26
CA ALA A 51 -4.89 -12.94 -2.14
C ALA A 51 -4.49 -13.12 -3.62
N ARG A 52 -3.72 -14.16 -3.95
CA ARG A 52 -3.43 -14.60 -5.31
C ARG A 52 -4.52 -15.56 -5.78
N ARG A 53 -5.38 -15.02 -6.66
CA ARG A 53 -5.79 -15.65 -7.93
C ARG A 53 -6.79 -16.81 -7.83
N GLU A 54 -8.06 -16.45 -7.85
CA GLU A 54 -9.01 -17.15 -8.73
C GLU A 54 -8.83 -16.57 -10.14
N PRO A 55 -8.32 -17.32 -11.13
CA PRO A 55 -8.33 -16.90 -12.52
C PRO A 55 -9.74 -17.13 -13.07
N GLY A 56 -10.61 -16.13 -12.93
CA GLY A 56 -11.90 -16.12 -13.63
C GLY A 56 -11.67 -15.96 -15.14
N PRO A 57 -12.14 -16.90 -15.98
CA PRO A 57 -12.13 -16.74 -17.43
C PRO A 57 -13.29 -15.81 -17.79
N PHE A 58 -12.99 -14.61 -18.31
CA PHE A 58 -13.97 -13.59 -18.72
C PHE A 58 -15.11 -14.19 -19.56
N PRO A 59 -16.40 -13.89 -19.29
CA PRO A 59 -17.15 -13.15 -20.32
C PRO A 59 -18.17 -12.06 -19.86
N TRP A 60 -18.34 -11.72 -18.58
CA TRP A 60 -19.24 -10.60 -18.18
C TRP A 60 -18.77 -9.91 -16.90
N TYR A 61 -18.12 -8.75 -17.05
CA TYR A 61 -17.96 -7.83 -15.93
C TYR A 61 -19.29 -7.14 -15.64
N THR A 62 -20.18 -7.85 -14.93
CA THR A 62 -21.27 -7.20 -14.23
C THR A 62 -20.64 -6.46 -13.06
N VAL A 63 -20.53 -5.14 -13.18
CA VAL A 63 -20.53 -4.29 -11.98
C VAL A 63 -21.90 -4.57 -11.33
N PRO A 64 -21.96 -5.17 -10.14
CA PRO A 64 -23.24 -5.29 -9.43
C PRO A 64 -23.81 -3.87 -9.30
N PRO A 65 -25.12 -3.67 -9.49
CA PRO A 65 -25.73 -2.41 -9.11
C PRO A 65 -25.33 -2.11 -7.67
N ALA A 66 -24.95 -0.87 -7.38
CA ALA A 66 -24.61 -0.44 -6.04
C ALA A 66 -25.80 -0.76 -5.11
N GLY A 67 -25.67 -1.83 -4.33
CA GLY A 67 -26.72 -2.36 -3.48
C GLY A 67 -26.98 -3.84 -3.71
N ASP A 68 -26.07 -4.71 -3.24
CA ASP A 68 -26.49 -6.01 -2.75
C ASP A 68 -25.59 -6.45 -1.59
N ASP A 69 -26.21 -6.55 -0.43
CA ASP A 69 -25.60 -6.57 0.90
C ASP A 69 -25.34 -8.01 1.35
N SER A 70 -24.54 -8.73 0.55
CA SER A 70 -24.27 -10.15 0.80
C SER A 70 -22.79 -10.40 1.10
N GLY A 71 -22.43 -10.24 2.38
CA GLY A 71 -21.28 -10.91 3.00
C GLY A 71 -19.95 -10.13 3.01
N GLY A 72 -19.78 -9.26 4.01
CA GLY A 72 -18.47 -8.80 4.54
C GLY A 72 -17.53 -8.03 3.61
N MET A 73 -17.80 -7.98 2.31
CA MET A 73 -17.00 -7.29 1.31
C MET A 73 -17.45 -5.84 1.23
N ARG A 74 -16.53 -4.88 1.43
CA ARG A 74 -16.85 -3.46 1.26
C ARG A 74 -17.42 -3.24 -0.16
N PRO A 75 -18.51 -2.47 -0.31
CA PRO A 75 -19.07 -2.18 -1.62
C PRO A 75 -18.00 -1.46 -2.46
N PHE A 76 -17.66 -2.03 -3.61
CA PHE A 76 -16.77 -1.38 -4.57
C PHE A 76 -17.59 -0.49 -5.51
N VAL A 77 -17.02 0.63 -5.94
CA VAL A 77 -17.72 1.66 -6.73
C VAL A 77 -17.30 1.67 -8.18
N ALA A 78 -16.11 1.15 -8.50
CA ALA A 78 -15.60 1.11 -9.86
C ALA A 78 -14.62 -0.04 -10.07
N VAL A 79 -14.28 -0.29 -11.34
CA VAL A 79 -13.25 -1.23 -11.75
C VAL A 79 -12.29 -0.53 -12.69
N LEU A 80 -10.99 -0.75 -12.50
CA LEU A 80 -9.97 -0.33 -13.44
C LEU A 80 -10.07 -1.20 -14.70
N ALA A 81 -10.68 -0.67 -15.76
CA ALA A 81 -11.01 -1.42 -16.97
C ALA A 81 -9.81 -1.56 -17.92
N ASP A 82 -8.93 -0.57 -17.97
CA ASP A 82 -7.73 -0.61 -18.80
C ASP A 82 -6.58 0.20 -18.18
N THR A 83 -5.35 -0.18 -18.48
CA THR A 83 -4.14 0.56 -18.09
C THR A 83 -3.11 0.57 -19.21
N ARG A 84 -2.48 1.72 -19.40
CA ARG A 84 -1.33 1.90 -20.29
C ARG A 84 -0.15 2.40 -19.48
N ASN A 85 0.98 1.69 -19.59
CA ASN A 85 2.23 1.99 -18.89
C ASN A 85 2.08 2.02 -17.36
N VAL A 86 2.68 3.00 -16.68
CA VAL A 86 2.79 3.05 -15.23
C VAL A 86 1.56 3.74 -14.64
N VAL A 87 0.69 2.93 -14.03
CA VAL A 87 -0.47 3.40 -13.26
C VAL A 87 -0.33 2.88 -11.83
N LYS A 88 -0.58 3.75 -10.86
CA LYS A 88 -0.55 3.43 -9.44
C LYS A 88 -1.93 3.57 -8.84
N SER A 89 -2.22 2.77 -7.83
CA SER A 89 -3.43 2.88 -7.03
C SER A 89 -3.04 2.95 -5.55
N ARG A 90 -3.85 3.62 -4.75
CA ARG A 90 -3.71 3.70 -3.29
C ARG A 90 -5.09 3.56 -2.66
N GLY A 91 -5.23 2.54 -1.82
CA GLY A 91 -6.50 2.29 -1.13
C GLY A 91 -6.87 3.39 -0.13
N ALA A 92 -8.15 3.51 0.18
CA ALA A 92 -8.67 4.36 1.23
C ALA A 92 -8.07 3.98 2.60
N GLY A 93 -7.15 4.82 3.11
CA GLY A 93 -6.41 4.59 4.36
C GLY A 93 -5.04 3.92 4.16
N ALA A 94 -4.67 3.57 2.92
CA ALA A 94 -3.32 3.14 2.60
C ALA A 94 -2.38 4.35 2.50
N ILE A 95 -1.16 4.18 3.03
CA ILE A 95 -0.10 5.19 2.97
C ILE A 95 0.76 5.00 1.72
N SER A 96 0.88 3.76 1.22
CA SER A 96 1.71 3.41 0.07
C SER A 96 0.92 3.27 -1.22
N TRP A 97 1.56 3.67 -2.32
CA TRP A 97 1.09 3.42 -3.68
C TRP A 97 1.51 2.02 -4.13
N GLN A 98 0.60 1.31 -4.78
CA GLN A 98 0.84 0.02 -5.41
C GLN A 98 0.63 0.10 -6.92
N ASN A 99 1.15 -0.89 -7.66
CA ASN A 99 0.85 -0.99 -9.09
C ASN A 99 -0.64 -1.25 -9.29
N ALA A 100 -1.29 -0.42 -10.09
CA ALA A 100 -2.66 -0.64 -10.50
C ALA A 100 -2.71 -1.74 -11.56
N GLN A 101 -3.71 -2.61 -11.49
CA GLN A 101 -3.89 -3.73 -12.41
C GLN A 101 -5.28 -3.67 -13.04
N VAL A 102 -5.37 -4.04 -14.31
CA VAL A 102 -6.66 -4.20 -14.99
C VAL A 102 -7.52 -5.21 -14.22
N GLY A 103 -8.79 -4.88 -14.04
CA GLY A 103 -9.75 -5.63 -13.22
C GLY A 103 -9.72 -5.29 -11.73
N MET A 104 -8.81 -4.42 -11.27
CA MET A 104 -8.76 -3.97 -9.87
C MET A 104 -10.06 -3.26 -9.48
N ARG A 105 -10.69 -3.73 -8.40
CA ARG A 105 -11.87 -3.09 -7.80
C ARG A 105 -11.41 -1.87 -6.99
N LEU A 106 -12.07 -0.74 -7.23
CA LEU A 106 -11.84 0.51 -6.52
C LEU A 106 -13.00 0.73 -5.55
N VAL A 107 -12.67 1.02 -4.29
CA VAL A 107 -13.64 1.35 -3.24
C VAL A 107 -13.70 2.87 -3.04
N PRO A 108 -14.72 3.39 -2.33
CA PRO A 108 -14.79 4.82 -2.06
C PRO A 108 -13.50 5.34 -1.41
N ARG A 109 -12.97 6.45 -1.95
CA ARG A 109 -11.73 7.14 -1.51
C ARG A 109 -10.43 6.41 -1.86
N ASP A 110 -10.48 5.43 -2.75
CA ASP A 110 -9.28 4.99 -3.44
C ASP A 110 -8.79 6.07 -4.39
N ALA A 111 -7.46 6.19 -4.52
CA ALA A 111 -6.83 7.09 -5.45
C ALA A 111 -6.16 6.32 -6.58
N VAL A 112 -6.26 6.80 -7.81
CA VAL A 112 -5.54 6.28 -8.98
C VAL A 112 -4.67 7.39 -9.56
N GLN A 113 -3.43 7.06 -9.90
CA GLN A 113 -2.48 8.00 -10.47
C GLN A 113 -1.86 7.43 -11.75
N THR A 114 -1.85 8.23 -12.81
CA THR A 114 -1.13 7.95 -14.05
C THR A 114 0.19 8.75 -14.07
N ALA A 115 1.28 8.12 -14.48
CA ALA A 115 2.55 8.80 -14.71
C ALA A 115 2.62 9.42 -16.12
N GLY A 116 3.79 9.96 -16.50
CA GLY A 116 4.04 10.47 -17.85
C GLY A 116 3.93 9.36 -18.90
N ARG A 117 3.28 9.65 -20.04
CA ARG A 117 2.95 8.70 -21.10
C ARG A 117 2.04 7.55 -20.66
N SER A 118 1.47 7.59 -19.46
CA SER A 118 0.52 6.58 -18.98
C SER A 118 -0.92 6.95 -19.30
N GLY A 119 -1.84 6.01 -19.11
CA GLY A 119 -3.27 6.22 -19.21
C GLY A 119 -4.03 5.13 -18.46
N ALA A 120 -5.27 5.42 -18.07
CA ALA A 120 -6.12 4.45 -17.39
C ALA A 120 -7.59 4.68 -17.74
N SER A 121 -8.40 3.62 -17.69
CA SER A 121 -9.86 3.73 -17.80
C SER A 121 -10.48 3.15 -16.54
N ILE A 122 -11.28 3.94 -15.83
CA ILE A 122 -12.03 3.54 -14.64
C ILE A 122 -13.49 3.43 -15.03
N ARG A 123 -14.08 2.25 -14.85
CA ARG A 123 -15.47 1.98 -15.22
C ARG A 123 -16.33 1.86 -13.97
N PHE A 124 -17.33 2.73 -13.85
CA PHE A 124 -18.33 2.72 -12.78
C PHE A 124 -19.55 1.88 -13.17
N SER A 125 -19.90 1.85 -14.45
CA SER A 125 -20.97 1.01 -15.00
C SER A 125 -20.75 0.71 -16.49
N PRO A 126 -21.55 -0.14 -17.16
CA PRO A 126 -21.40 -0.39 -18.59
C PRO A 126 -21.49 0.85 -19.49
N LYS A 127 -22.13 1.93 -19.01
CA LYS A 127 -22.30 3.20 -19.75
C LYS A 127 -21.61 4.39 -19.09
N ASP A 128 -20.89 4.17 -18.00
CA ASP A 128 -20.26 5.22 -17.22
C ASP A 128 -18.81 4.85 -16.92
N TRP A 129 -17.89 5.64 -17.48
CA TRP A 129 -16.46 5.45 -17.33
C TRP A 129 -15.72 6.79 -17.36
N LEU A 130 -14.58 6.81 -16.71
CA LEU A 130 -13.63 7.90 -16.67
C LEU A 130 -12.36 7.48 -17.38
N GLU A 131 -11.97 8.23 -18.41
CA GLU A 131 -10.66 8.11 -19.03
C GLU A 131 -9.68 9.07 -18.37
N MET A 132 -8.55 8.52 -17.93
CA MET A 132 -7.44 9.26 -17.35
C MET A 132 -6.32 9.38 -18.36
N SER A 133 -5.94 10.62 -18.66
CA SER A 133 -4.75 10.94 -19.45
C SER A 133 -3.48 10.83 -18.60
N GLU A 134 -2.34 11.23 -19.13
CA GLU A 134 -1.07 11.21 -18.41
C GLU A 134 -1.03 12.21 -17.24
N ASN A 135 -0.15 11.95 -16.26
CA ASN A 135 0.09 12.82 -15.10
C ASN A 135 -1.19 13.24 -14.34
N SER A 136 -2.18 12.36 -14.30
CA SER A 136 -3.49 12.61 -13.70
C SER A 136 -3.63 11.86 -12.39
N LEU A 137 -4.41 12.42 -11.47
CA LEU A 137 -4.78 11.80 -10.20
C LEU A 137 -6.27 12.01 -9.95
N VAL A 138 -6.94 10.93 -9.58
CA VAL A 138 -8.36 10.92 -9.17
C VAL A 138 -8.50 10.19 -7.85
#